data_AF-A0A7S3TBU2-F1
#
_entry.id   AF-A0A7S3TBU2-F1
#
_cell.length_a   1.000
_cell.length_b   1.000
_cell.length_c   1.000
_cell.angle_alpha   90.00
_cell.angle_beta   90.00
_cell.angle_gamma   90.00
#
_symmetry.space_group_name_H-M   'P 1'
#
loop_
_entity.id
_entity.type
_entity.pdbx_description
1 polymer ?
#
loop_
_entity_poly.entity_id
_entity_poly.type
_entity_poly.pdbx_seq_one_letter_code
_entity_poly.pdbx_strand_id
1 'polypeptide(L)'
;DFYLGLNAKEAAMETLSKLSLQGGDTCTFFMLEAKFVRTFRGKSLPFFQELRDKFTAKEPLVEVALDYADVVKGTHIETTLAVSHRWMQPDDPDPDGEQLKALQGFLNSPDGQKIERVWIDSACMPQDLPTGSRSAEDAAAFKRM
;
A
#
# COMPACT_ATOMS: atom_id res chain seq x y z
N ASP A 1 7.44 37.85 -15.32
CA ASP A 1 7.65 36.72 -14.37
C ASP A 1 7.11 35.36 -14.82
N PHE A 2 7.18 35.00 -16.12
CA PHE A 2 6.81 33.66 -16.60
C PHE A 2 8.03 32.75 -16.89
N TYR A 3 9.23 33.35 -17.00
CA TYR A 3 10.46 32.65 -17.42
C TYR A 3 11.24 31.96 -16.29
N LEU A 4 10.99 32.31 -15.02
CA LEU A 4 11.68 31.70 -13.87
C LEU A 4 11.08 30.34 -13.46
N GLY A 5 9.82 30.07 -13.81
CA GLY A 5 9.11 28.84 -13.43
C GLY A 5 9.33 27.65 -14.36
N LEU A 6 9.58 27.88 -15.66
CA LEU A 6 9.89 26.80 -16.62
C LEU A 6 11.25 26.17 -16.34
N ASN A 7 12.25 27.02 -16.05
CA ASN A 7 13.64 26.60 -15.86
C ASN A 7 13.82 25.71 -14.62
N ALA A 8 13.04 25.95 -13.56
CA ALA A 8 13.05 25.10 -12.37
C ALA A 8 12.44 23.70 -12.62
N LYS A 9 11.39 23.60 -13.42
CA LYS A 9 10.78 22.31 -13.79
C LYS A 9 11.67 21.52 -14.74
N GLU A 10 12.27 22.18 -15.72
CA GLU A 10 13.21 21.55 -16.65
C GLU A 10 14.48 21.10 -15.91
N ALA A 11 15.02 21.92 -15.00
CA ALA A 11 16.15 21.54 -14.16
C ALA A 11 15.82 20.38 -13.21
N ALA A 12 14.61 20.33 -12.64
CA ALA A 12 14.16 19.21 -11.81
C ALA A 12 14.02 17.93 -12.64
N MET A 13 13.42 18.01 -13.84
CA MET A 13 13.31 16.90 -14.77
C MET A 13 14.67 16.38 -15.26
N GLU A 14 15.62 17.28 -15.56
CA GLU A 14 16.98 16.94 -15.98
C GLU A 14 17.79 16.33 -14.82
N THR A 15 17.56 16.79 -13.59
CA THR A 15 18.14 16.18 -12.38
C THR A 15 17.56 14.78 -12.15
N LEU A 16 16.24 14.60 -12.33
CA LEU A 16 15.56 13.31 -12.24
C LEU A 16 15.97 12.35 -13.37
N SER A 17 16.29 12.85 -14.57
CA SER A 17 16.79 12.02 -15.67
C SER A 17 18.25 11.62 -15.50
N LYS A 18 19.06 12.45 -14.81
CA LYS A 18 20.45 12.16 -14.44
C LYS A 18 20.57 11.28 -13.18
N LEU A 19 19.50 11.17 -12.38
CA LEU A 19 19.26 10.08 -11.43
C LEU A 19 18.97 8.76 -12.17
N SER A 20 19.80 8.44 -13.16
CA SER A 20 19.95 7.11 -13.73
C SER A 20 20.54 6.22 -12.63
N LEU A 21 19.68 5.73 -11.74
CA LEU A 21 19.93 4.65 -10.81
C LEU A 21 20.14 3.38 -11.63
N GLN A 22 21.36 3.21 -12.14
CA GLN A 22 21.79 1.94 -12.73
C GLN A 22 22.08 0.96 -11.58
N GLY A 23 21.16 0.01 -11.38
CA GLY A 23 21.10 -0.94 -10.26
C GLY A 23 19.92 -0.56 -9.35
N GLY A 24 18.83 -1.33 -9.30
CA GLY A 24 18.79 -2.71 -8.83
C GLY A 24 18.03 -2.86 -7.51
N ASP A 25 17.57 -1.76 -6.89
CA ASP A 25 16.85 -1.77 -5.62
C ASP A 25 15.33 -1.75 -5.84
N THR A 26 14.79 -2.88 -6.29
CA THR A 26 13.34 -3.10 -6.23
C THR A 26 12.96 -3.64 -4.86
N CYS A 27 11.84 -3.16 -4.32
CA CYS A 27 11.22 -3.71 -3.11
C CYS A 27 9.82 -4.21 -3.45
N THR A 28 9.49 -5.43 -3.01
CA THR A 28 8.19 -6.03 -3.26
C THR A 28 7.28 -5.83 -2.06
N PHE A 29 6.11 -5.25 -2.30
CA PHE A 29 5.06 -5.08 -1.31
C PHE A 29 3.85 -5.93 -1.67
N PHE A 30 3.15 -6.47 -0.68
CA PHE A 30 1.79 -6.92 -0.89
C PHE A 30 0.84 -5.73 -0.82
N MET A 31 -0.16 -5.68 -1.67
CA MET A 31 -1.20 -4.66 -1.64
C MET A 31 -2.57 -5.30 -1.81
N LEU A 32 -3.60 -4.67 -1.25
CA LEU A 32 -4.98 -5.07 -1.47
C LEU A 32 -5.47 -4.58 -2.83
N GLU A 33 -6.18 -5.45 -3.52
CA GLU A 33 -7.02 -5.09 -4.65
C GLU A 33 -8.15 -4.15 -4.20
N ALA A 34 -8.22 -2.94 -4.74
CA ALA A 34 -9.22 -1.96 -4.32
C ALA A 34 -10.66 -2.45 -4.55
N LYS A 35 -10.90 -3.28 -5.59
CA LYS A 35 -12.20 -3.95 -5.82
C LYS A 35 -12.63 -4.84 -4.65
N PHE A 36 -11.67 -5.51 -4.01
CA PHE A 36 -11.94 -6.35 -2.85
C PHE A 36 -12.34 -5.47 -1.67
N VAL A 37 -11.56 -4.42 -1.38
CA VAL A 37 -11.84 -3.50 -0.27
C VAL A 37 -13.22 -2.84 -0.43
N ARG A 38 -13.58 -2.37 -1.62
CA ARG A 38 -14.88 -1.74 -1.92
C ARG A 38 -16.08 -2.65 -1.60
N THR A 39 -15.93 -3.96 -1.77
CA THR A 39 -17.02 -4.93 -1.67
C THR A 39 -16.97 -5.78 -0.40
N PHE A 40 -15.89 -5.68 0.37
CA PHE A 40 -15.73 -6.42 1.62
C PHE A 40 -16.86 -6.10 2.61
N ARG A 41 -17.34 -7.14 3.31
CA ARG A 41 -18.52 -7.10 4.19
C ARG A 41 -18.22 -7.42 5.66
N GLY A 42 -16.96 -7.63 6.01
CA GLY A 42 -16.56 -7.80 7.41
C GLY A 42 -16.60 -6.48 8.18
N LYS A 43 -16.48 -6.58 9.51
CA LYS A 43 -16.46 -5.43 10.41
C LYS A 43 -15.20 -4.58 10.22
N SER A 44 -14.04 -5.24 10.13
CA SER A 44 -12.72 -4.66 9.87
C SER A 44 -11.97 -5.54 8.88
N LEU A 45 -10.93 -5.00 8.24
CA LEU A 45 -10.12 -5.79 7.31
C LEU A 45 -9.35 -6.88 8.07
N PRO A 46 -9.28 -8.12 7.55
CA PRO A 46 -8.46 -9.15 8.16
C PRO A 46 -6.97 -8.82 8.04
N PHE A 47 -6.17 -9.36 8.96
CA PHE A 47 -4.72 -9.24 8.90
C PHE A 47 -4.13 -9.98 7.70
N PHE A 48 -2.89 -9.61 7.32
CA PHE A 48 -2.17 -10.20 6.19
C PHE A 48 -2.21 -11.73 6.17
N GLN A 49 -1.91 -12.38 7.29
CA GLN A 49 -1.91 -13.85 7.36
C GLN A 49 -3.29 -14.44 7.09
N GLU A 50 -4.35 -13.84 7.62
CA GLU A 50 -5.72 -14.31 7.35
C GLU A 50 -6.12 -14.12 5.88
N LEU A 51 -5.71 -13.02 5.27
CA LEU A 51 -5.96 -12.77 3.86
C LEU A 51 -5.23 -13.78 2.97
N ARG A 52 -3.95 -14.01 3.24
CA ARG A 52 -3.12 -15.00 2.54
C ARG A 52 -3.72 -16.41 2.65
N ASP A 53 -4.12 -16.81 3.86
CA ASP A 53 -4.49 -18.19 4.15
C ASP A 53 -5.96 -18.50 3.77
N LYS A 54 -6.88 -17.53 3.93
CA LYS A 54 -8.33 -17.76 3.73
C LYS A 54 -8.86 -17.35 2.36
N PHE A 55 -8.20 -16.47 1.61
CA PHE A 55 -8.73 -15.88 0.38
C PHE A 55 -7.98 -16.30 -0.90
N THR A 56 -7.69 -17.59 -1.04
CA THR A 56 -6.89 -18.14 -2.15
C THR A 56 -7.57 -18.08 -3.54
N ALA A 57 -8.91 -18.06 -3.59
CA ALA A 57 -9.65 -18.12 -4.87
C ALA A 57 -9.97 -16.75 -5.49
N LYS A 58 -9.82 -15.65 -4.75
CA LYS A 58 -10.16 -14.28 -5.21
C LYS A 58 -8.98 -13.30 -5.17
N GLU A 59 -7.78 -13.80 -4.85
CA GLU A 59 -6.50 -13.07 -4.78
C GLU A 59 -6.67 -11.60 -4.33
N PRO A 60 -7.10 -11.36 -3.07
CA PRO A 60 -7.26 -9.99 -2.58
C PRO A 60 -5.91 -9.30 -2.38
N LEU A 61 -4.83 -10.07 -2.23
CA LEU A 61 -3.45 -9.61 -2.11
C LEU A 61 -2.74 -9.76 -3.45
N VAL A 62 -2.11 -8.69 -3.91
CA VAL A 62 -1.26 -8.67 -5.11
C VAL A 62 0.15 -8.27 -4.72
N GLU A 63 1.15 -8.96 -5.27
CA GLU A 63 2.55 -8.57 -5.14
C GLU A 63 2.89 -7.46 -6.12
N VAL A 64 3.51 -6.40 -5.61
CA VAL A 64 3.89 -5.21 -6.38
C VAL A 64 5.36 -4.94 -6.12
N ALA A 65 6.19 -5.20 -7.13
CA ALA A 65 7.57 -4.76 -7.13
C ALA A 65 7.62 -3.27 -7.49
N LEU A 66 8.10 -2.45 -6.57
CA LEU A 66 8.30 -1.03 -6.76
C LEU A 66 9.79 -0.76 -6.96
N ASP A 67 10.12 -0.13 -8.07
CA ASP A 67 11.44 0.44 -8.31
C ASP A 67 11.52 1.84 -7.68
N TYR A 68 12.62 2.11 -6.98
CA TYR A 68 12.79 3.39 -6.29
C TYR A 68 12.72 4.59 -7.24
N ALA A 69 13.27 4.50 -8.45
CA ALA A 69 13.22 5.58 -9.42
C ALA A 69 11.78 5.85 -9.89
N ASP A 70 10.96 4.81 -10.05
CA ASP A 70 9.56 4.94 -10.44
C ASP A 70 8.69 5.51 -9.32
N VAL A 71 8.98 5.17 -8.06
CA VAL A 71 8.32 5.77 -6.89
C VAL A 71 8.64 7.27 -6.81
N VAL A 72 9.91 7.66 -6.96
CA VAL A 72 10.33 9.07 -6.91
C VAL A 72 9.74 9.89 -8.06
N LYS A 73 9.58 9.28 -9.25
CA LYS A 73 8.92 9.92 -10.40
C LYS A 73 7.39 10.02 -10.25
N GLY A 74 6.82 9.35 -9.25
CA GLY A 74 5.37 9.35 -9.01
C GLY A 74 4.58 8.47 -9.98
N THR A 75 5.21 7.53 -10.68
CA THR A 75 4.56 6.71 -11.72
C THR A 75 3.36 5.92 -11.19
N HIS A 76 3.33 5.60 -9.89
CA HIS A 76 2.27 4.80 -9.25
C HIS A 76 1.29 5.62 -8.40
N ILE A 77 1.49 6.94 -8.28
CA ILE A 77 0.78 7.79 -7.30
C ILE A 77 -0.72 7.94 -7.60
N GLU A 78 -1.11 7.82 -8.87
CA GLU A 78 -2.50 8.06 -9.26
C GLU A 78 -3.42 6.86 -9.01
N THR A 79 -2.87 5.65 -8.99
CA THR A 79 -3.63 4.39 -8.87
C THR A 79 -3.35 3.61 -7.59
N THR A 80 -2.35 4.00 -6.81
CA THR A 80 -1.99 3.35 -5.53
C THR A 80 -2.28 4.27 -4.35
N LEU A 81 -2.98 3.75 -3.35
CA LEU A 81 -3.26 4.43 -2.09
C LEU A 81 -2.51 3.72 -0.96
N ALA A 82 -1.58 4.40 -0.30
CA ALA A 82 -0.95 3.90 0.92
C ALA A 82 -1.59 4.55 2.15
N VAL A 83 -2.00 3.74 3.12
CA VAL A 83 -2.72 4.17 4.31
C VAL A 83 -2.08 3.52 5.53
N SER A 84 -1.42 4.32 6.36
CA SER A 84 -0.99 3.90 7.70
C SER A 84 -1.99 4.45 8.70
N HIS A 85 -2.71 3.57 9.37
CA HIS A 85 -3.68 3.96 10.39
C HIS A 85 -3.10 3.80 11.79
N ARG A 86 -3.59 4.64 12.70
CA ARG A 86 -3.32 4.45 14.12
C ARG A 86 -4.05 3.19 14.58
N TRP A 87 -3.33 2.32 15.26
CA TRP A 87 -3.94 1.20 15.95
C TRP A 87 -4.74 1.70 17.15
N MET A 88 -6.04 1.39 17.16
CA MET A 88 -6.97 1.82 18.21
C MET A 88 -6.86 0.93 19.45
N GLN A 89 -6.56 -0.36 19.27
CA GLN A 89 -6.19 -1.31 20.30
C GLN A 89 -4.87 -2.01 19.93
N PRO A 90 -4.15 -2.60 20.90
CA PRO A 90 -2.87 -3.28 20.62
C PRO A 90 -2.96 -4.47 19.67
N ASP A 91 -4.13 -5.10 19.57
CA ASP A 91 -4.39 -6.31 18.78
C ASP A 91 -5.51 -6.13 17.74
N ASP A 92 -6.15 -4.96 17.71
CA ASP A 92 -7.22 -4.63 16.76
C ASP A 92 -7.07 -3.16 16.29
N PRO A 93 -6.66 -2.92 15.03
CA PRO A 93 -6.46 -1.58 14.52
C PRO A 93 -7.78 -0.82 14.31
N ASP A 94 -8.89 -1.52 14.03
CA ASP A 94 -10.19 -0.93 13.67
C ASP A 94 -11.35 -1.66 14.38
N PRO A 95 -11.40 -1.60 15.72
CA PRO A 95 -12.35 -2.38 16.52
C PRO A 95 -13.79 -1.97 16.28
N ASP A 96 -14.06 -0.80 15.71
CA ASP A 96 -15.41 -0.30 15.44
C ASP A 96 -15.75 -0.31 13.93
N GLY A 97 -14.78 -0.65 13.06
CA GLY A 97 -14.97 -0.66 11.61
C GLY A 97 -15.03 0.74 10.97
N GLU A 98 -14.71 1.79 11.72
CA GLU A 98 -14.79 3.17 11.25
C GLU A 98 -13.74 3.47 10.18
N GLN A 99 -12.54 2.87 10.30
CA GLN A 99 -11.48 3.07 9.33
C GLN A 99 -11.82 2.39 8.00
N LEU A 100 -12.29 1.14 8.04
CA LEU A 100 -12.77 0.45 6.84
C LEU A 100 -13.92 1.22 6.19
N LYS A 101 -14.88 1.73 6.98
CA LYS A 101 -15.99 2.52 6.47
C LYS A 101 -15.52 3.81 5.79
N ALA A 102 -14.58 4.53 6.39
CA ALA A 102 -14.01 5.74 5.81
C ALA A 102 -13.24 5.43 4.51
N LEU A 103 -12.42 4.38 4.52
CA LEU A 103 -11.69 3.90 3.35
C LEU A 103 -12.63 3.52 2.20
N GLN A 104 -13.67 2.73 2.48
CA GLN A 104 -14.69 2.39 1.48
C GLN A 104 -15.43 3.62 0.98
N GLY A 105 -15.72 4.59 1.85
CA GLY A 105 -16.31 5.87 1.46
C GLY A 105 -15.43 6.62 0.44
N PHE A 106 -14.14 6.72 0.70
CA PHE A 106 -13.18 7.31 -0.23
C PHE A 106 -13.08 6.51 -1.54
N LEU A 107 -12.83 5.20 -1.48
CA LEU A 107 -12.64 4.35 -2.66
C LEU A 107 -13.85 4.28 -3.59
N ASN A 108 -15.05 4.53 -3.08
CA ASN A 108 -16.29 4.58 -3.87
C ASN A 108 -16.64 6.00 -4.35
N SER A 109 -15.98 7.04 -3.85
CA SER A 109 -16.12 8.41 -4.34
C SER A 109 -15.54 8.57 -5.75
N PRO A 110 -15.90 9.62 -6.52
CA PRO A 110 -15.35 9.87 -7.85
C PRO A 110 -13.81 9.85 -7.89
N ASP A 111 -13.16 10.46 -6.89
CA ASP A 111 -11.70 10.53 -6.81
C ASP A 111 -11.06 9.18 -6.47
N GLY A 112 -11.78 8.31 -5.76
CA GLY A 112 -11.31 6.99 -5.35
C GLY A 112 -11.46 5.91 -6.42
N GLN A 113 -12.25 6.14 -7.48
CA GLN A 113 -12.49 5.13 -8.53
C GLN A 113 -11.22 4.78 -9.32
N LYS A 114 -10.28 5.72 -9.46
CA LYS A 114 -8.98 5.48 -10.12
C LYS A 114 -8.01 4.62 -9.30
N ILE A 115 -8.29 4.41 -8.02
CA ILE A 115 -7.43 3.60 -7.15
C ILE A 115 -7.63 2.13 -7.48
N GLU A 116 -6.55 1.47 -7.84
CA GLU A 116 -6.48 0.04 -8.14
C GLU A 116 -5.96 -0.74 -6.94
N ARG A 117 -5.03 -0.16 -6.18
CA ARG A 117 -4.29 -0.85 -5.12
C ARG A 117 -4.30 -0.04 -3.84
N VAL A 118 -4.46 -0.74 -2.72
CA VAL A 118 -4.45 -0.14 -1.39
C VAL A 118 -3.43 -0.86 -0.52
N TRP A 119 -2.47 -0.12 0.03
CA TRP A 119 -1.53 -0.65 1.02
C TRP A 119 -1.96 -0.22 2.42
N ILE A 120 -2.10 -1.19 3.33
CA ILE A 120 -2.44 -0.99 4.74
C ILE A 120 -1.54 -1.90 5.55
N ASP A 121 -0.82 -1.35 6.53
CA ASP A 121 0.14 -2.05 7.39
C ASP A 121 -0.38 -3.42 7.89
N SER A 122 -1.53 -3.45 8.54
CA SER A 122 -2.13 -4.64 9.16
C SER A 122 -2.50 -5.73 8.15
N ALA A 123 -3.01 -5.33 6.98
CA ALA A 123 -3.52 -6.23 5.96
C ALA A 123 -2.47 -6.61 4.89
N CYS A 124 -1.40 -5.85 4.76
CA CYS A 124 -0.39 -5.98 3.70
C CYS A 124 0.99 -6.41 4.22
N MET A 125 1.21 -6.42 5.54
CA MET A 125 2.45 -6.91 6.13
C MET A 125 2.16 -8.00 7.16
N PRO A 126 3.04 -9.01 7.30
CA PRO A 126 2.92 -10.02 8.35
C PRO A 126 2.91 -9.37 9.74
N GLN A 127 1.86 -9.61 10.53
CA GLN A 127 1.74 -9.08 11.88
C GLN A 127 2.28 -10.06 12.92
N ASP A 128 2.66 -9.56 14.09
CA ASP A 128 3.07 -10.38 15.24
C ASP A 128 1.96 -10.36 16.29
N LEU A 129 0.81 -10.97 15.93
CA LEU A 129 -0.41 -10.98 16.74
C LEU A 129 -0.93 -12.42 16.94
N PRO A 130 -1.12 -12.88 18.19
CA PRO A 130 -0.60 -12.28 19.43
C PRO A 130 0.94 -12.17 19.40
N THR A 131 1.53 -11.29 20.20
CA THR A 131 2.98 -11.06 20.19
C THR A 131 3.79 -12.35 20.34
N GLY A 132 4.78 -12.54 19.48
CA GLY A 132 5.60 -13.74 19.38
C GLY A 132 4.98 -14.87 18.54
N SER A 133 3.82 -14.66 17.90
CA SER A 133 3.17 -15.66 17.05
C SER A 133 3.70 -15.72 15.62
N ARG A 134 4.43 -14.68 15.18
CA ARG A 134 4.92 -14.61 13.80
C ARG A 134 5.84 -15.79 13.48
N SER A 135 5.55 -16.51 12.39
CA SER A 135 6.42 -17.60 11.92
C SER A 135 7.80 -17.08 11.49
N ALA A 136 8.80 -17.96 11.40
CA ALA A 136 10.12 -17.58 10.90
C ALA A 136 10.07 -17.02 9.47
N GLU A 137 9.18 -17.58 8.64
CA GLU A 137 8.93 -17.11 7.28
C GLU A 137 8.31 -15.72 7.26
N ASP A 138 7.26 -15.49 8.06
CA ASP A 138 6.61 -14.20 8.20
C ASP A 138 7.58 -13.14 8.76
N ALA A 139 8.46 -13.52 9.68
CA ALA A 139 9.48 -12.63 10.23
C ALA A 139 10.55 -12.26 9.20
N ALA A 140 10.91 -13.18 8.31
CA ALA A 140 11.81 -12.91 7.20
C ALA A 140 11.13 -12.06 6.12
N ALA A 141 9.85 -12.31 5.82
CA ALA A 141 9.04 -11.50 4.92
C ALA A 141 8.90 -10.06 5.43
N PHE A 142 8.58 -9.87 6.72
CA PHE A 142 8.46 -8.55 7.33
C PHE A 142 9.75 -7.72 7.25
N LYS A 143 10.94 -8.34 7.23
CA LYS A 143 12.23 -7.63 7.11
C LYS A 143 12.62 -7.29 5.67
N ARG A 144 11.97 -7.91 4.70
CA ARG A 144 12.24 -7.70 3.26
C ARG A 144 11.34 -6.64 2.63
N MET A 145 10.25 -6.30 3.33
CA MET A 145 9.32 -5.21 3.02
C MET A 145 9.62 -4.01 3.90
#